data_AF-A0AAF5PKB7-F1
#
_entry.id   AF-A0AAF5PKB7-F1
#
_cell.length_a   1.000
_cell.length_b   1.000
_cell.length_c   1.000
_cell.angle_alpha   90.00
_cell.angle_beta   90.00
_cell.angle_gamma   90.00
#
_symmetry.space_group_name_H-M   'P 1'
#
loop_
_entity.id
_entity.type
_entity.pdbx_description
1 polymer ?
#
loop_
_entity_poly.entity_id
_entity_poly.type
_entity_poly.pdbx_seq_one_letter_code
_entity_poly.pdbx_strand_id
1 'polypeptide(L)'
;MTVLEGQNILVTISGRKRRIRVYYLSWLKQKILRTEGVSGVELEKRNGWVNVGDLQGAVHFKIVRYERIKFLVVGLESTVEIYAWAPKPYHKFMAFKAFSQLTHLPLIVDLTVEKNSRLKVLYGSREGFHAIDLDSGSIDDIYTPANTETVVTPHCIVIMPNSNGMQLLLCYNNEGVYISTYGKATKSVFLQWGETPSSVAYISTGQIMGWGNKAIEIRSVDTGHLDGVFMHKKAQKLKFLCERNDKVFFSSAKGGGACQIYFMTLNKPGLSNW
;
A
#
# COMPACT_ATOMS: atom_id res chain seq x y z
N MET A 1 -7.17 -1.46 -2.70
CA MET A 1 -7.75 -2.79 -2.98
C MET A 1 -6.61 -3.74 -3.30
N THR A 2 -6.72 -5.03 -2.96
CA THR A 2 -5.64 -6.02 -3.17
C THR A 2 -6.23 -7.35 -3.59
N VAL A 3 -5.69 -7.94 -4.66
CA VAL A 3 -6.13 -9.24 -5.19
C VAL A 3 -5.18 -10.34 -4.70
N LEU A 4 -5.74 -11.43 -4.19
CA LEU A 4 -5.02 -12.66 -3.86
C LEU A 4 -5.56 -13.79 -4.74
N GLU A 5 -4.99 -13.92 -5.94
CA GLU A 5 -5.43 -14.89 -6.94
C GLU A 5 -5.36 -16.33 -6.41
N GLY A 6 -4.29 -16.69 -5.70
CA GLY A 6 -4.13 -18.01 -5.10
C GLY A 6 -5.12 -18.34 -3.98
N GLN A 7 -5.87 -17.36 -3.46
CA GLN A 7 -6.97 -17.56 -2.50
C GLN A 7 -8.34 -17.31 -3.13
N ASN A 8 -8.39 -16.98 -4.42
CA ASN A 8 -9.62 -16.60 -5.12
C ASN A 8 -10.36 -15.43 -4.42
N ILE A 9 -9.63 -14.43 -3.90
CA ILE A 9 -10.23 -13.28 -3.20
C ILE A 9 -9.72 -11.91 -3.63
N LEU A 10 -10.59 -10.92 -3.51
CA LEU A 10 -10.32 -9.48 -3.60
C LEU A 10 -10.64 -8.82 -2.26
N VAL A 11 -9.68 -8.11 -1.68
CA VAL A 11 -9.85 -7.34 -0.44
C VAL A 11 -9.96 -5.85 -0.75
N THR A 12 -10.92 -5.16 -0.15
CA THR A 12 -11.13 -3.72 -0.38
C THR A 12 -11.71 -3.01 0.84
N ILE A 13 -11.46 -1.70 0.95
CA ILE A 13 -12.23 -0.80 1.83
C ILE A 13 -13.43 -0.32 1.04
N SER A 14 -14.65 -0.55 1.54
CA SER A 14 -15.86 -0.17 0.79
C SER A 14 -17.09 0.06 1.67
N GLY A 15 -18.10 0.72 1.09
CA GLY A 15 -19.33 1.12 1.75
C GLY A 15 -19.19 2.39 2.59
N ARG A 16 -20.32 2.97 3.01
CA ARG A 16 -20.37 4.23 3.78
C ARG A 16 -19.60 4.17 5.10
N LYS A 17 -19.55 2.99 5.72
CA LYS A 17 -18.83 2.73 6.98
C LYS A 17 -17.33 2.41 6.80
N ARG A 18 -16.79 2.46 5.57
CA ARG A 18 -15.39 2.11 5.25
C ARG A 18 -14.98 0.76 5.86
N ARG A 19 -15.72 -0.31 5.55
CA ARG A 19 -15.43 -1.65 6.06
C ARG A 19 -14.43 -2.38 5.18
N ILE A 20 -13.61 -3.26 5.77
CA ILE A 20 -12.80 -4.22 5.01
C ILE A 20 -13.69 -5.36 4.55
N ARG A 21 -13.82 -5.52 3.23
CA ARG A 21 -14.62 -6.57 2.59
C ARG A 21 -13.76 -7.48 1.74
N VAL A 22 -14.05 -8.77 1.81
CA VAL A 22 -13.46 -9.82 0.98
C VAL A 22 -14.50 -10.33 0.01
N TYR A 23 -14.23 -10.16 -1.29
CA TYR A 23 -15.05 -10.67 -2.39
C TYR A 23 -14.40 -11.90 -2.98
N TYR A 24 -15.19 -12.91 -3.36
CA TYR A 24 -14.66 -14.04 -4.12
C TYR A 24 -14.50 -13.66 -5.60
N LEU A 25 -13.32 -13.93 -6.19
CA LEU A 25 -13.05 -13.57 -7.59
C LEU A 25 -13.95 -14.38 -8.54
N SER A 26 -14.21 -15.64 -8.23
CA SER A 26 -15.18 -16.48 -8.98
C SER A 26 -16.57 -15.84 -9.04
N TRP A 27 -17.06 -15.32 -7.91
CA TRP A 27 -18.36 -14.64 -7.85
C TRP A 27 -18.34 -13.32 -8.65
N LEU A 28 -17.26 -12.53 -8.52
CA LEU A 28 -17.10 -11.30 -9.30
C LEU A 28 -17.05 -11.59 -10.80
N LYS A 29 -16.32 -12.63 -11.21
CA LYS A 29 -16.21 -13.07 -12.60
C LYS A 29 -17.59 -13.42 -13.16
N GLN A 30 -18.37 -14.23 -12.44
CA GLN A 30 -19.74 -14.57 -12.83
C GLN A 30 -20.63 -13.33 -12.94
N LYS A 31 -20.59 -12.45 -11.94
CA LYS A 31 -21.41 -11.23 -11.91
C LYS A 31 -21.08 -10.26 -13.04
N ILE A 32 -19.80 -10.10 -13.39
CA ILE A 32 -19.33 -9.13 -14.39
C ILE A 32 -19.45 -9.71 -15.81
N LEU A 33 -18.99 -10.94 -16.02
CA LEU A 33 -18.92 -11.55 -17.35
C LEU A 33 -20.23 -12.26 -17.76
N ARG A 34 -21.21 -12.38 -16.84
CA ARG A 34 -22.48 -13.09 -17.06
C ARG A 34 -22.29 -14.50 -17.67
N THR A 35 -21.20 -15.16 -17.29
CA THR A 35 -20.84 -16.46 -17.86
C THR A 35 -21.63 -17.56 -17.14
N GLU A 36 -22.41 -18.29 -17.93
CA GLU A 36 -23.28 -19.45 -17.61
C GLU A 36 -24.71 -19.16 -17.10
N GLY A 37 -25.66 -19.89 -17.68
CA GLY A 37 -27.12 -19.79 -17.58
C GLY A 37 -27.73 -20.10 -16.21
N VAL A 38 -27.07 -19.68 -15.13
CA VAL A 38 -27.70 -19.51 -13.83
C VAL A 38 -28.59 -18.28 -13.95
N SER A 39 -29.91 -18.46 -13.81
CA SER A 39 -30.86 -17.35 -13.82
C SER A 39 -30.35 -16.22 -12.90
N GLY A 40 -30.19 -15.00 -13.43
CA GLY A 40 -29.56 -13.88 -12.72
C GLY A 40 -30.20 -13.55 -11.35
N VAL A 41 -31.41 -14.07 -11.12
CA VAL A 41 -32.20 -13.95 -9.89
C VAL A 41 -31.55 -14.64 -8.69
N GLU A 42 -30.82 -15.74 -8.86
CA GLU A 42 -30.18 -16.44 -7.71
C GLU A 42 -28.85 -15.79 -7.29
N LEU A 43 -28.08 -15.27 -8.23
CA LEU A 43 -26.78 -14.64 -7.96
C LEU A 43 -26.93 -13.28 -7.25
N GLU A 44 -28.06 -12.58 -7.47
CA GLU A 44 -28.35 -11.28 -6.85
C GLU A 44 -28.77 -11.36 -5.38
N LYS A 45 -29.36 -12.50 -4.94
CA LYS A 45 -29.78 -12.69 -3.54
C LYS A 45 -28.64 -12.92 -2.57
N ARG A 46 -27.47 -13.35 -3.05
CA ARG A 46 -26.31 -13.70 -2.20
C ARG A 46 -25.30 -12.55 -2.16
N ASN A 47 -24.99 -12.06 -0.97
CA ASN A 47 -23.89 -11.09 -0.80
C ASN A 47 -22.58 -11.74 -1.25
N GLY A 48 -21.99 -11.26 -2.34
CA GLY A 48 -20.72 -11.75 -2.89
C GLY A 48 -19.47 -11.40 -2.09
N TRP A 49 -19.65 -10.94 -0.85
CA TRP A 49 -18.61 -10.48 0.03
C TRP A 49 -18.89 -10.82 1.49
N VAL A 50 -17.81 -10.89 2.27
CA VAL A 50 -17.83 -11.00 3.73
C VAL A 50 -17.02 -9.86 4.34
N ASN A 51 -17.44 -9.36 5.50
CA ASN A 51 -16.61 -8.40 6.26
C ASN A 51 -15.47 -9.15 6.96
N VAL A 52 -14.31 -8.52 7.06
CA VAL A 52 -13.26 -8.95 7.98
C VAL A 52 -13.55 -8.32 9.34
N GLY A 53 -13.85 -9.16 10.35
CA GLY A 53 -14.23 -8.69 11.68
C GLY A 53 -15.44 -7.73 11.66
N ASP A 54 -15.54 -6.89 12.69
CA ASP A 54 -16.44 -5.72 12.73
C ASP A 54 -15.67 -4.40 12.57
N LEU A 55 -14.73 -4.40 11.62
CA LEU A 55 -13.91 -3.23 11.32
C LEU A 55 -14.75 -2.12 10.66
N GLN A 56 -14.71 -0.92 11.23
CA GLN A 56 -15.35 0.29 10.68
C GLN A 56 -14.35 1.45 10.70
N GLY A 57 -14.48 2.36 9.74
CA GLY A 57 -13.57 3.51 9.65
C GLY A 57 -12.17 3.16 9.16
N ALA A 58 -12.00 2.11 8.35
CA ALA A 58 -10.69 1.78 7.80
C ALA A 58 -10.16 2.91 6.90
N VAL A 59 -8.96 3.38 7.20
CA VAL A 59 -8.24 4.45 6.48
C VAL A 59 -7.34 3.84 5.43
N HIS A 60 -6.52 2.86 5.83
CA HIS A 60 -5.58 2.17 4.96
C HIS A 60 -5.48 0.68 5.35
N PHE A 61 -5.13 -0.17 4.40
CA PHE A 61 -4.74 -1.54 4.71
C PHE A 61 -3.61 -2.01 3.81
N LYS A 62 -2.84 -2.97 4.30
CA LYS A 62 -1.80 -3.67 3.54
C LYS A 62 -1.91 -5.16 3.79
N ILE A 63 -1.68 -5.95 2.74
CA ILE A 63 -1.51 -7.40 2.87
C ILE A 63 -0.04 -7.71 2.67
N VAL A 64 0.57 -8.35 3.67
CA VAL A 64 1.97 -8.74 3.67
C VAL A 64 2.06 -10.25 3.72
N ARG A 65 2.84 -10.84 2.82
CA ARG A 65 3.07 -12.27 2.76
C ARG A 65 4.42 -12.57 3.40
N TYR A 66 4.41 -13.47 4.38
CA TYR A 66 5.62 -14.00 4.98
C TYR A 66 5.52 -15.53 5.03
N GLU A 67 6.43 -16.20 4.34
CA GLU A 67 6.38 -17.65 4.12
C GLU A 67 5.00 -18.12 3.58
N ARG A 68 4.31 -18.96 4.36
CA ARG A 68 2.97 -19.49 4.06
C ARG A 68 1.84 -18.62 4.64
N ILE A 69 2.17 -17.67 5.50
CA ILE A 69 1.21 -16.83 6.21
C ILE A 69 0.98 -15.53 5.44
N LYS A 70 -0.24 -15.02 5.49
CA LYS A 70 -0.61 -13.71 4.95
C LYS A 70 -1.20 -12.88 6.06
N PHE A 71 -0.58 -11.76 6.35
CA PHE A 71 -1.05 -10.79 7.31
C PHE A 71 -1.80 -9.69 6.59
N LEU A 72 -2.96 -9.32 7.12
CA LEU A 72 -3.73 -8.15 6.74
C LEU A 72 -3.58 -7.15 7.88
N VAL A 73 -2.87 -6.06 7.62
CA VAL A 73 -2.74 -4.93 8.56
C VAL A 73 -3.70 -3.85 8.14
N VAL A 74 -4.49 -3.35 9.08
CA VAL A 74 -5.55 -2.38 8.87
C VAL A 74 -5.34 -1.21 9.82
N GLY A 75 -5.13 -0.01 9.27
CA GLY A 75 -5.21 1.23 10.02
C GLY A 75 -6.65 1.72 10.03
N LEU A 76 -7.26 1.75 11.21
CA LEU A 76 -8.52 2.45 11.47
C LEU A 76 -8.23 3.89 11.90
N GLU A 77 -9.26 4.68 12.19
CA GLU A 77 -9.09 6.11 12.52
C GLU A 77 -8.23 6.36 13.77
N SER A 78 -8.20 5.41 14.71
CA SER A 78 -7.48 5.53 15.98
C SER A 78 -6.78 4.25 16.45
N THR A 79 -6.83 3.18 15.64
CA THR A 79 -6.26 1.87 16.00
C THR A 79 -5.56 1.24 14.80
N VAL A 80 -4.65 0.31 15.07
CA VAL A 80 -4.12 -0.59 14.06
C VAL A 80 -4.47 -2.02 14.45
N GLU A 81 -5.12 -2.74 13.54
CA GLU A 81 -5.47 -4.16 13.72
C GLU A 81 -4.77 -5.05 12.70
N ILE A 82 -4.34 -6.22 13.15
CA ILE A 82 -3.66 -7.23 12.35
C ILE A 82 -4.52 -8.49 12.35
N TYR A 83 -4.71 -9.03 11.16
CA TYR A 83 -5.39 -10.30 10.93
C TYR A 83 -4.45 -11.24 10.18
N ALA A 84 -4.55 -12.54 10.43
CA ALA A 84 -3.81 -13.57 9.72
C ALA A 84 -4.77 -14.43 8.88
N TRP A 85 -4.34 -14.81 7.67
CA TRP A 85 -5.12 -15.71 6.82
C TRP A 85 -5.11 -17.14 7.38
N ALA A 86 -6.28 -17.65 7.74
CA ALA A 86 -6.45 -19.04 8.12
C ALA A 86 -6.75 -19.92 6.90
N PRO A 87 -6.03 -21.04 6.70
CA PRO A 87 -6.31 -21.99 5.63
C PRO A 87 -7.66 -22.70 5.85
N LYS A 88 -8.01 -23.64 4.96
CA LYS A 88 -9.18 -24.50 5.16
C LYS A 88 -9.05 -25.26 6.49
N PRO A 89 -10.16 -25.46 7.23
CA PRO A 89 -11.55 -25.23 6.83
C PRO A 89 -12.05 -23.78 6.95
N TYR A 90 -11.32 -22.90 7.65
CA TYR A 90 -11.80 -21.54 7.96
C TYR A 90 -11.82 -20.59 6.75
N HIS A 91 -10.78 -20.65 5.91
CA HIS A 91 -10.67 -19.90 4.65
C HIS A 91 -11.02 -18.40 4.77
N LYS A 92 -10.52 -17.74 5.82
CA LYS A 92 -10.81 -16.33 6.13
C LYS A 92 -9.67 -15.68 6.93
N PHE A 93 -9.68 -14.36 6.99
CA PHE A 93 -8.82 -13.60 7.90
C PHE A 93 -9.34 -13.72 9.34
N MET A 94 -8.46 -14.13 10.25
CA MET A 94 -8.69 -14.26 11.69
C MET A 94 -7.95 -13.16 12.42
N ALA A 95 -8.56 -12.59 13.46
CA ALA A 95 -7.90 -11.57 14.28
C ALA A 95 -6.61 -12.12 14.89
N PHE A 96 -5.55 -11.32 14.86
CA PHE A 96 -4.23 -11.69 15.37
C PHE A 96 -3.81 -10.79 16.55
N LYS A 97 -3.74 -9.47 16.32
CA LYS A 97 -3.41 -8.48 17.36
C LYS A 97 -4.05 -7.14 17.03
N ALA A 98 -4.37 -6.36 18.06
CA ALA A 98 -4.91 -5.01 17.93
C ALA A 98 -4.14 -4.06 18.84
N PHE A 99 -3.88 -2.86 18.32
CA PHE A 99 -3.22 -1.78 19.04
C PHE A 99 -4.16 -0.58 19.07
N SER A 100 -4.64 -0.27 20.27
CA SER A 100 -5.45 0.91 20.58
C SER A 100 -4.61 1.95 21.31
N GLN A 101 -5.14 3.17 21.46
CA GLN A 101 -4.47 4.26 22.18
C GLN A 101 -3.15 4.69 21.53
N LEU A 102 -3.14 4.77 20.20
CA LEU A 102 -1.99 5.28 19.46
C LEU A 102 -1.80 6.78 19.78
N THR A 103 -0.58 7.18 20.13
CA THR A 103 -0.22 8.59 20.30
C THR A 103 -0.51 9.39 19.03
N HIS A 104 -0.24 8.78 17.87
CA HIS A 104 -0.45 9.38 16.56
C HIS A 104 -1.41 8.55 15.71
N LEU A 105 -2.31 9.23 14.98
CA LEU A 105 -3.34 8.56 14.19
C LEU A 105 -2.76 8.00 12.87
N PRO A 106 -3.05 6.74 12.51
CA PRO A 106 -2.47 6.10 11.34
C PRO A 106 -3.18 6.57 10.05
N LEU A 107 -2.38 7.02 9.08
CA LEU A 107 -2.83 7.40 7.73
C LEU A 107 -2.48 6.33 6.70
N ILE A 108 -1.30 5.72 6.84
CA ILE A 108 -0.88 4.55 6.07
C ILE A 108 -0.30 3.51 7.02
N VAL A 109 -0.37 2.24 6.64
CA VAL A 109 0.14 1.12 7.43
C VAL A 109 0.88 0.13 6.53
N ASP A 110 1.91 -0.51 7.08
CA ASP A 110 2.63 -1.64 6.49
C ASP A 110 3.08 -2.60 7.60
N LEU A 111 3.65 -3.75 7.22
CA LEU A 111 4.23 -4.74 8.13
C LEU A 111 5.58 -5.16 7.60
N THR A 112 6.61 -5.04 8.43
CA THR A 112 7.92 -5.61 8.13
C THR A 112 8.17 -6.84 8.98
N VAL A 113 8.93 -7.78 8.41
CA VAL A 113 9.41 -8.97 9.11
C VAL A 113 10.92 -8.88 9.17
N GLU A 114 11.43 -8.64 10.38
CA GLU A 114 12.85 -8.53 10.66
C GLU A 114 13.51 -9.91 10.74
N LYS A 115 14.84 -9.92 10.92
CA LYS A 115 15.61 -11.11 11.23
C LYS A 115 14.99 -11.84 12.45
N ASN A 116 15.01 -13.17 12.43
CA ASN A 116 14.40 -14.06 13.44
C ASN A 116 12.87 -13.99 13.49
N SER A 117 12.21 -13.62 12.39
CA SER A 117 10.75 -13.61 12.26
C SER A 117 10.05 -12.62 13.20
N ARG A 118 10.77 -11.60 13.69
CA ARG A 118 10.17 -10.53 14.49
C ARG A 118 9.31 -9.63 13.61
N LEU A 119 8.06 -9.45 14.00
CA LEU A 119 7.11 -8.65 13.25
C LEU A 119 7.06 -7.23 13.82
N LYS A 120 7.12 -6.23 12.94
CA LYS A 120 6.82 -4.84 13.31
C LYS A 120 5.78 -4.26 12.37
N VAL A 121 4.73 -3.68 12.94
CA VAL A 121 3.82 -2.81 12.20
C VAL A 121 4.49 -1.47 12.01
N LEU A 122 4.40 -0.92 10.81
CA LEU A 122 4.87 0.42 10.47
C LEU A 122 3.65 1.26 10.13
N TYR A 123 3.57 2.48 10.64
CA TYR A 123 2.51 3.40 10.24
C TYR A 123 3.02 4.83 10.10
N GLY A 124 2.46 5.53 9.11
CA GLY A 124 2.69 6.95 8.90
C GLY A 124 1.53 7.76 9.47
N SER A 125 1.84 8.90 10.08
CA SER A 125 0.91 9.83 10.70
C SER A 125 1.15 11.26 10.22
N ARG A 126 0.46 12.23 10.83
CA ARG A 126 0.68 13.67 10.58
C ARG A 126 1.94 14.23 11.20
N GLU A 127 2.52 13.53 12.19
CA GLU A 127 3.71 13.98 12.92
C GLU A 127 4.98 13.27 12.45
N GLY A 128 4.85 12.18 11.68
CA GLY A 128 5.98 11.34 11.31
C GLY A 128 5.60 9.89 11.12
N PHE A 129 6.58 9.00 11.25
CA PHE A 129 6.45 7.56 11.08
C PHE A 129 6.86 6.82 12.33
N HIS A 130 6.16 5.71 12.55
CA HIS A 130 6.12 5.01 13.82
C HIS A 130 6.20 3.50 13.58
N ALA A 131 6.83 2.79 14.50
CA ALA A 131 6.91 1.35 14.50
C ALA A 131 6.27 0.77 15.77
N ILE A 132 5.54 -0.34 15.61
CA ILE A 132 4.96 -1.09 16.72
C ILE A 132 5.58 -2.47 16.71
N ASP A 133 6.25 -2.85 17.80
CA ASP A 133 6.81 -4.19 17.98
C ASP A 133 5.71 -5.16 18.39
N LEU A 134 5.52 -6.25 17.62
CA LEU A 134 4.39 -7.15 17.85
C LEU A 134 4.57 -8.06 19.06
N ASP A 135 5.79 -8.20 19.58
CA ASP A 135 6.04 -9.06 20.74
C ASP A 135 5.80 -8.25 22.03
N SER A 136 6.50 -7.12 22.16
CA SER A 136 6.42 -6.24 23.34
C SER A 136 5.21 -5.31 23.35
N GLY A 137 4.69 -4.94 22.17
CA GLY A 137 3.67 -3.90 22.03
C GLY A 137 4.19 -2.48 22.21
N SER A 138 5.51 -2.26 22.27
CA SER A 138 6.09 -0.91 22.30
C SER A 138 5.77 -0.17 21.01
N ILE A 139 5.55 1.13 21.13
CA ILE A 139 5.38 2.05 20.01
C ILE A 139 6.57 2.99 20.05
N ASP A 140 7.35 2.99 18.97
CA ASP A 140 8.56 3.79 18.83
C ASP A 140 8.40 4.76 17.66
N ASP A 141 8.66 6.04 17.91
CA ASP A 141 8.71 7.07 16.87
C ASP A 141 10.02 6.88 16.10
N ILE A 142 9.94 6.32 14.89
CA ILE A 142 11.14 6.03 14.10
C ILE A 142 11.60 7.23 13.30
N TYR A 143 10.69 8.13 12.90
CA TYR A 143 11.07 9.33 12.16
C TYR A 143 10.11 10.49 12.41
N THR A 144 10.67 11.63 12.78
CA THR A 144 9.97 12.92 12.88
C THR A 144 10.73 13.92 12.01
N PRO A 145 10.08 14.58 11.04
CA PRO A 145 10.74 15.61 10.24
C PRO A 145 11.23 16.76 11.10
N ALA A 146 12.35 17.38 10.70
CA ALA A 146 12.94 18.49 11.44
C ALA A 146 12.03 19.73 11.49
N ASN A 147 11.21 19.95 10.46
CA ASN A 147 10.23 21.03 10.44
C ASN A 147 8.86 20.52 10.93
N THR A 148 8.58 20.73 12.21
CA THR A 148 7.32 20.34 12.85
C THR A 148 6.14 21.27 12.50
N GLU A 149 6.38 22.42 11.85
CA GLU A 149 5.28 23.32 11.43
C GLU A 149 4.54 22.77 10.20
N THR A 150 5.23 21.98 9.37
CA THR A 150 4.63 21.36 8.19
C THR A 150 4.06 19.99 8.51
N VAL A 151 2.74 19.85 8.38
CA VAL A 151 2.04 18.58 8.58
C VAL A 151 2.56 17.52 7.59
N VAL A 152 2.90 16.34 8.11
CA VAL A 152 3.36 15.21 7.30
C VAL A 152 2.19 14.62 6.51
N THR A 153 2.37 14.52 5.20
CA THR A 153 1.49 13.76 4.32
C THR A 153 2.24 12.50 3.87
N PRO A 154 2.04 11.35 4.55
CA PRO A 154 2.75 10.13 4.21
C PRO A 154 2.19 9.53 2.91
N HIS A 155 3.08 9.16 2.00
CA HIS A 155 2.73 8.59 0.69
C HIS A 155 2.93 7.07 0.65
N CYS A 156 4.11 6.59 1.05
CA CYS A 156 4.38 5.16 1.12
C CYS A 156 5.53 4.84 2.08
N ILE A 157 5.54 3.59 2.54
CA ILE A 157 6.62 2.97 3.31
C ILE A 157 7.18 1.87 2.42
N VAL A 158 8.46 1.97 2.05
CA VAL A 158 9.13 0.98 1.22
C VAL A 158 10.11 0.22 2.09
N ILE A 159 9.87 -1.08 2.26
CA ILE A 159 10.83 -1.98 2.92
C ILE A 159 11.93 -2.28 1.90
N MET A 160 13.16 -1.86 2.21
CA MET A 160 14.27 -1.98 1.27
C MET A 160 14.59 -3.44 0.98
N PRO A 161 14.80 -3.83 -0.29
CA PRO A 161 15.22 -5.17 -0.64
C PRO A 161 16.57 -5.50 0.00
N ASN A 162 16.83 -6.78 0.25
CA ASN A 162 18.10 -7.28 0.82
C ASN A 162 18.48 -6.69 2.20
N SER A 163 17.53 -6.06 2.91
CA SER A 163 17.76 -5.45 4.22
C SER A 163 17.31 -6.30 5.41
N ASN A 164 16.84 -7.54 5.17
CA ASN A 164 16.18 -8.38 6.17
C ASN A 164 15.02 -7.65 6.90
N GLY A 165 14.30 -6.77 6.20
CA GLY A 165 13.19 -6.01 6.76
C GLY A 165 13.60 -4.85 7.68
N MET A 166 14.89 -4.58 7.81
CA MET A 166 15.42 -3.63 8.80
C MET A 166 15.58 -2.21 8.27
N GLN A 167 15.64 -2.02 6.95
CA GLN A 167 15.83 -0.71 6.32
C GLN A 167 14.57 -0.31 5.54
N LEU A 168 14.24 0.97 5.63
CA LEU A 168 13.03 1.57 5.10
C LEU A 168 13.40 2.82 4.29
N LEU A 169 12.66 3.04 3.21
CA LEU A 169 12.52 4.36 2.57
C LEU A 169 11.12 4.88 2.88
N LEU A 170 11.06 5.98 3.64
CA LEU A 170 9.82 6.64 4.04
C LEU A 170 9.58 7.83 3.13
N CYS A 171 8.49 7.82 2.36
CA CYS A 171 8.15 8.90 1.45
C CYS A 171 6.97 9.71 1.98
N TYR A 172 7.15 11.01 2.11
CA TYR A 172 6.15 11.94 2.61
C TYR A 172 6.36 13.32 1.98
N ASN A 173 5.29 14.10 1.83
CA ASN A 173 5.36 15.40 1.17
C ASN A 173 6.15 15.30 -0.16
N ASN A 174 7.17 16.14 -0.37
CA ASN A 174 8.09 16.06 -1.50
C ASN A 174 9.43 15.37 -1.17
N GLU A 175 9.52 14.61 -0.08
CA GLU A 175 10.77 14.04 0.43
C GLU A 175 10.70 12.52 0.59
N GLY A 176 11.87 11.89 0.64
CA GLY A 176 12.07 10.50 0.98
C GLY A 176 13.34 10.33 1.82
N VAL A 177 13.21 9.64 2.95
CA VAL A 177 14.31 9.44 3.90
C VAL A 177 14.59 7.96 4.12
N TYR A 178 15.87 7.62 4.22
CA TYR A 178 16.34 6.26 4.44
C TYR A 178 16.63 6.04 5.91
N ILE A 179 15.92 5.12 6.52
CA ILE A 179 15.97 4.89 7.96
C ILE A 179 15.87 3.42 8.30
N SER A 180 16.28 3.03 9.50
CA SER A 180 16.02 1.71 10.03
C SER A 180 14.68 1.65 10.74
N THR A 181 14.19 0.44 10.98
CA THR A 181 13.03 0.16 11.85
C THR A 181 13.26 0.51 13.34
N TYR A 182 14.41 1.09 13.66
CA TYR A 182 14.82 1.57 14.99
C TYR A 182 15.16 3.07 14.96
N GLY A 183 14.76 3.79 13.89
CA GLY A 183 14.91 5.24 13.77
C GLY A 183 16.33 5.75 13.46
N LYS A 184 17.26 4.87 13.06
CA LYS A 184 18.62 5.29 12.67
C LYS A 184 18.69 5.58 11.18
N ALA A 185 19.19 6.74 10.79
CA ALA A 185 19.45 7.05 9.39
C ALA A 185 20.38 6.00 8.77
N THR A 186 20.01 5.47 7.60
CA THR A 186 20.76 4.38 6.93
C THR A 186 21.54 4.84 5.72
N LYS A 187 21.18 6.00 5.15
CA LYS A 187 21.92 6.66 4.06
C LYS A 187 21.97 8.17 4.32
N SER A 188 23.04 8.80 3.85
CA SER A 188 23.24 10.25 3.91
C SER A 188 22.47 11.00 2.80
N VAL A 189 22.11 10.29 1.74
CA VAL A 189 21.34 10.83 0.61
C VAL A 189 19.86 10.85 0.98
N PHE A 190 19.18 11.97 0.70
CA PHE A 190 17.73 12.07 0.75
C PHE A 190 17.16 12.09 -0.66
N LEU A 191 15.96 11.52 -0.82
CA LEU A 191 15.20 11.62 -2.05
C LEU A 191 14.36 12.89 -1.98
N GLN A 192 14.40 13.72 -3.02
CA GLN A 192 13.56 14.91 -3.11
C GLN A 192 12.89 14.98 -4.48
N TRP A 193 11.57 15.02 -4.48
CA TRP A 193 10.76 15.23 -5.68
C TRP A 193 10.79 16.71 -6.08
N GLY A 194 10.82 17.01 -7.38
CA GLY A 194 10.79 18.37 -7.89
C GLY A 194 9.47 19.10 -7.62
N GLU A 195 8.39 18.35 -7.43
CA GLU A 195 7.11 18.83 -6.92
C GLU A 195 6.50 17.82 -5.95
N THR A 196 5.59 18.24 -5.06
CA THR A 196 4.90 17.33 -4.15
C THR A 196 4.05 16.32 -4.92
N PRO A 197 4.40 15.02 -4.92
CA PRO A 197 3.62 14.01 -5.62
C PRO A 197 2.24 13.83 -4.95
N SER A 198 1.22 13.65 -5.77
CA SER A 198 -0.12 13.28 -5.32
C SER A 198 -0.25 11.79 -4.97
N SER A 199 0.66 10.97 -5.51
CA SER A 199 0.76 9.53 -5.28
C SER A 199 2.21 9.11 -5.48
N VAL A 200 2.68 8.18 -4.65
CA VAL A 200 4.01 7.57 -4.80
C VAL A 200 3.83 6.05 -4.79
N ALA A 201 4.55 5.33 -5.66
CA ALA A 201 4.52 3.88 -5.69
C ALA A 201 5.92 3.31 -5.92
N TYR A 202 6.26 2.30 -5.14
CA TYR A 202 7.40 1.43 -5.39
C TYR A 202 6.98 0.32 -6.36
N ILE A 203 7.80 0.10 -7.40
CA ILE A 203 7.54 -0.88 -8.46
C ILE A 203 8.61 -1.99 -8.45
N SER A 204 8.26 -3.14 -9.02
CA SER A 204 9.05 -4.37 -8.91
C SER A 204 10.47 -4.28 -9.50
N THR A 205 10.74 -3.29 -10.34
CA THR A 205 12.04 -2.99 -10.96
C THR A 205 13.02 -2.28 -10.02
N GLY A 206 12.68 -2.06 -8.74
CA GLY A 206 13.55 -1.36 -7.80
C GLY A 206 13.47 0.17 -7.90
N GLN A 207 12.46 0.68 -8.59
CA GLN A 207 12.24 2.11 -8.82
C GLN A 207 11.09 2.60 -7.97
N ILE A 208 11.14 3.89 -7.63
CA ILE A 208 10.04 4.62 -7.01
C ILE A 208 9.55 5.69 -7.95
N MET A 209 8.25 5.72 -8.15
CA MET A 209 7.59 6.64 -9.07
C MET A 209 6.74 7.64 -8.27
N GLY A 210 6.90 8.92 -8.56
CA GLY A 210 6.14 10.02 -7.96
C GLY A 210 5.27 10.71 -9.02
N TRP A 211 3.95 10.70 -8.82
CA TRP A 211 2.99 11.35 -9.70
C TRP A 211 2.72 12.77 -9.23
N GLY A 212 3.46 13.72 -9.79
CA GLY A 212 3.24 15.16 -9.60
C GLY A 212 2.09 15.71 -10.45
N ASN A 213 1.90 17.03 -10.39
CA ASN A 213 0.88 17.73 -11.16
C ASN A 213 1.31 18.03 -12.60
N LYS A 214 2.60 18.02 -12.91
CA LYS A 214 3.17 18.32 -14.24
C LYS A 214 4.10 17.22 -14.75
N ALA A 215 4.61 16.38 -13.84
CA ALA A 215 5.53 15.32 -14.17
C ALA A 215 5.25 14.03 -13.41
N ILE A 216 5.61 12.90 -14.02
CA ILE A 216 5.86 11.65 -13.30
C ILE A 216 7.38 11.49 -13.22
N GLU A 217 7.93 11.54 -12.03
CA GLU A 217 9.35 11.29 -11.77
C GLU A 217 9.56 9.81 -11.44
N ILE A 218 10.63 9.22 -11.97
CA ILE A 218 11.07 7.86 -11.68
C ILE A 218 12.47 7.95 -11.10
N ARG A 219 12.65 7.39 -9.90
CA ARG A 219 13.92 7.40 -9.19
C ARG A 219 14.33 6.00 -8.78
N SER A 220 15.64 5.74 -8.72
CA SER A 220 16.16 4.52 -8.14
C SER A 220 15.93 4.52 -6.63
N VAL A 221 15.35 3.46 -6.08
CA VAL A 221 15.18 3.34 -4.61
C VAL A 221 16.51 3.20 -3.91
N ASP A 222 17.52 2.60 -4.53
CA ASP A 222 18.80 2.37 -3.88
C ASP A 222 19.68 3.61 -3.83
N THR A 223 19.67 4.45 -4.86
CA THR A 223 20.58 5.62 -4.94
C THR A 223 19.86 6.96 -4.78
N GLY A 224 18.54 7.00 -4.94
CA GLY A 224 17.76 8.25 -5.04
C GLY A 224 17.93 9.00 -6.36
N HIS A 225 18.75 8.46 -7.28
CA HIS A 225 19.03 9.05 -8.59
C HIS A 225 17.77 9.15 -9.44
N LEU A 226 17.68 10.21 -10.26
CA LEU A 226 16.57 10.42 -11.19
C LEU A 226 16.80 9.63 -12.48
N ASP A 227 16.06 8.53 -12.61
CA ASP A 227 16.16 7.62 -13.77
C ASP A 227 15.34 8.12 -14.96
N GLY A 228 14.28 8.90 -14.72
CA GLY A 228 13.47 9.46 -15.80
C GLY A 228 12.38 10.40 -15.34
N VAL A 229 11.90 11.24 -16.27
CA VAL A 229 10.80 12.17 -16.05
C VAL A 229 9.85 12.13 -17.24
N PHE A 230 8.56 11.96 -16.96
CA PHE A 230 7.50 12.04 -17.97
C PHE A 230 6.67 13.30 -17.73
N MET A 231 6.90 14.31 -18.56
CA MET A 231 6.18 15.58 -18.51
C MET A 231 4.82 15.46 -19.20
N HIS A 232 3.79 16.13 -18.67
CA HIS A 232 2.49 16.27 -19.33
C HIS A 232 2.14 17.73 -19.59
N LYS A 233 1.55 18.00 -20.77
CA LYS A 233 1.28 19.36 -21.25
C LYS A 233 0.26 20.14 -20.40
N LYS A 234 -0.62 19.45 -19.68
CA LYS A 234 -1.66 20.05 -18.84
C LYS A 234 -1.61 19.45 -17.46
N ALA A 235 -1.77 20.27 -16.43
CA ALA A 235 -1.81 19.77 -15.07
C ALA A 235 -2.95 18.76 -14.89
N GLN A 236 -2.62 17.57 -14.40
CA GLN A 236 -3.55 16.48 -14.19
C GLN A 236 -3.24 15.80 -12.87
N LYS A 237 -4.28 15.57 -12.06
CA LYS A 237 -4.14 14.77 -10.84
C LYS A 237 -4.12 13.30 -11.22
N LEU A 238 -2.91 12.76 -11.37
CA LEU A 238 -2.69 11.36 -11.70
C LEU A 238 -2.60 10.53 -10.42
N LYS A 239 -3.22 9.34 -10.43
CA LYS A 239 -3.20 8.42 -9.29
C LYS A 239 -2.78 7.04 -9.72
N PHE A 240 -1.75 6.49 -9.06
CA PHE A 240 -1.34 5.10 -9.23
C PHE A 240 -2.47 4.15 -8.87
N LEU A 241 -2.64 3.09 -9.67
CA LEU A 241 -3.63 2.05 -9.44
C LEU A 241 -2.97 0.72 -9.06
N CYS A 242 -2.11 0.20 -9.93
CA CYS A 242 -1.39 -1.03 -9.70
C CYS A 242 -0.26 -1.21 -10.73
N GLU A 243 0.65 -2.13 -10.40
CA GLU A 243 1.57 -2.73 -11.35
C GLU A 243 1.07 -4.15 -11.70
N ARG A 244 1.06 -4.50 -12.99
CA ARG A 244 0.73 -5.85 -13.46
C ARG A 244 1.36 -6.12 -14.82
N ASN A 245 1.97 -7.29 -14.99
CA ASN A 245 2.55 -7.76 -16.26
C ASN A 245 3.49 -6.72 -16.90
N ASP A 246 4.43 -6.20 -16.09
CA ASP A 246 5.42 -5.19 -16.50
C ASP A 246 4.81 -3.88 -16.99
N LYS A 247 3.58 -3.58 -16.55
CA LYS A 247 2.90 -2.32 -16.80
C LYS A 247 2.49 -1.66 -15.51
N VAL A 248 2.64 -0.35 -15.46
CA VAL A 248 2.09 0.49 -14.40
C VAL A 248 0.82 1.13 -14.91
N PHE A 249 -0.28 0.90 -14.19
CA PHE A 249 -1.59 1.50 -14.46
C PHE A 249 -1.82 2.69 -13.54
N PHE A 250 -2.28 3.79 -14.11
CA PHE A 250 -2.62 4.99 -13.36
C PHE A 250 -3.84 5.68 -13.98
N SER A 251 -4.53 6.50 -13.20
CA SER A 251 -5.75 7.18 -13.63
C SER A 251 -5.60 8.69 -13.57
N SER A 252 -6.30 9.40 -14.45
CA SER A 252 -6.61 10.82 -14.28
C SER A 252 -8.08 10.99 -13.95
N ALA A 253 -8.39 11.88 -13.01
CA ALA A 253 -9.74 12.41 -12.87
C ALA A 253 -9.88 13.60 -13.82
N LYS A 254 -10.78 13.49 -14.82
CA LYS A 254 -11.19 14.63 -15.64
C LYS A 254 -12.36 15.34 -14.96
N GLY A 255 -12.50 16.64 -15.19
CA GLY A 255 -13.71 17.36 -14.76
C GLY A 255 -14.97 16.70 -15.30
N GLY A 256 -16.06 16.72 -14.53
CA GLY A 256 -17.36 16.15 -14.95
C GLY A 256 -17.57 14.67 -14.65
N GLY A 257 -16.77 14.05 -13.76
CA GLY A 257 -16.97 12.67 -13.31
C GLY A 257 -16.42 11.58 -14.24
N ALA A 258 -15.75 11.97 -15.33
CA ALA A 258 -15.06 11.04 -16.21
C ALA A 258 -13.64 10.74 -15.69
N CYS A 259 -13.24 9.47 -15.74
CA CYS A 259 -11.89 9.04 -15.42
C CYS A 259 -11.24 8.39 -16.66
N GLN A 260 -9.97 8.69 -16.90
CA GLN A 260 -9.19 8.00 -17.93
C GLN A 260 -8.11 7.15 -17.28
N ILE A 261 -7.97 5.90 -17.73
CA ILE A 261 -6.91 4.99 -17.31
C ILE A 261 -5.81 5.03 -18.37
N TYR A 262 -4.57 5.14 -17.90
CA TYR A 262 -3.36 5.07 -18.68
C TYR A 262 -2.52 3.87 -18.22
N PHE A 263 -1.64 3.42 -19.09
CA PHE A 263 -0.60 2.47 -18.72
C PHE A 263 0.74 2.87 -19.33
N MET A 264 1.82 2.51 -18.64
CA MET A 264 3.20 2.63 -19.11
C MET A 264 3.86 1.27 -18.99
N THR A 265 4.59 0.86 -20.01
CA THR A 265 5.41 -0.37 -19.97
C THR A 265 6.72 -0.06 -19.25
N LEU A 266 7.07 -0.88 -18.27
CA LEU A 266 8.35 -0.80 -17.58
C LEU A 266 9.39 -1.57 -18.40
N ASN A 267 10.47 -0.89 -18.79
CA ASN A 267 11.62 -1.56 -19.36
C ASN A 267 12.42 -2.17 -18.22
N LYS A 268 12.39 -3.50 -18.06
CA LYS A 268 13.33 -4.20 -17.18
C LYS A 268 14.74 -4.01 -17.76
N PRO A 269 15.69 -3.42 -17.01
CA PRO A 269 17.09 -3.49 -17.40
C PRO A 269 17.47 -4.99 -17.44
N GLY A 270 17.76 -5.53 -18.64
CA GLY A 270 18.19 -6.92 -18.82
C GLY A 270 17.30 -7.84 -19.68
N LEU A 271 16.26 -7.35 -20.35
CA LEU A 271 15.48 -8.14 -21.34
C LEU A 271 15.67 -7.68 -22.80
N SER A 272 16.73 -6.93 -23.09
CA SER A 272 17.24 -6.74 -24.45
C SER A 272 18.40 -7.72 -24.69
N ASN A 273 18.07 -8.90 -25.23
CA ASN A 273 18.87 -9.72 -26.16
C ASN A 273 18.40 -11.19 -26.10
N TRP A 274 17.34 -11.52 -26.83
CA TRP A 274 17.14 -12.81 -27.49
C TRP A 274 16.68 -12.53 -28.92
#